data_AF-A0A0B7BTU1-F1
#
_entry.id   AF-A0A0B7BTU1-F1
#
_cell.length_a   1.000
_cell.length_b   1.000
_cell.length_c   1.000
_cell.angle_alpha   90.00
_cell.angle_beta   90.00
_cell.angle_gamma   90.00
#
_symmetry.space_group_name_H-M   'P 1'
#
loop_
_entity.id
_entity.type
_entity.pdbx_description
1 polymer ?
#
loop_
_entity_poly.entity_id
_entity_poly.type
_entity_poly.pdbx_seq_one_letter_code
_entity_poly.pdbx_strand_id
1 'polypeptide(L)' 'MEKYITPDLAFATSDIALKLNRTVMDQLGDSDHKPVKLSLNLTYFTQVQKPMPHYVYKRAVWAQYARFSDIYSDPIKTHQ' A
#
# COMPACT_ATOMS: atom_id res chain seq x y z
N MET A 1 -31.65 -4.01 0.07
CA MET A 1 -31.11 -3.10 -0.96
C MET A 1 -29.60 -3.28 -0.92
N GLU A 2 -28.99 -3.93 -1.92
CA GLU A 2 -27.53 -4.07 -1.95
C GLU A 2 -26.91 -2.68 -2.08
N LYS A 3 -26.18 -2.25 -1.05
CA LYS A 3 -25.38 -1.03 -1.10
C LYS A 3 -24.29 -1.28 -2.15
N TYR A 4 -24.33 -0.58 -3.28
CA TYR A 4 -23.26 -0.60 -4.26
C TYR A 4 -22.02 0.02 -3.61
N ILE A 5 -21.18 -0.80 -3.00
CA ILE A 5 -19.91 -0.36 -2.41
C ILE A 5 -18.89 -0.33 -3.54
N THR A 6 -18.49 0.87 -3.93
CA THR A 6 -17.37 1.05 -4.86
C THR A 6 -16.12 0.42 -4.22
N PRO A 7 -15.46 -0.54 -4.88
CA PRO A 7 -14.29 -1.19 -4.30
C PRO A 7 -13.12 -0.21 -4.23
N ASP A 8 -12.19 -0.49 -3.32
CA ASP A 8 -10.99 0.33 -3.16
C ASP A 8 -10.17 0.39 -4.47
N LEU A 9 -9.51 1.53 -4.66
CA LEU A 9 -8.77 1.84 -5.87
C LEU A 9 -7.34 1.33 -5.79
N ALA A 10 -6.88 0.69 -6.85
CA ALA A 10 -5.51 0.26 -7.02
C ALA A 10 -4.98 0.76 -8.38
N PHE A 11 -3.78 1.32 -8.37
CA PHE A 11 -3.11 1.81 -9.56
C PHE A 11 -1.82 1.03 -9.81
N ALA A 12 -1.50 0.83 -11.08
CA ALA A 12 -0.25 0.24 -11.54
C ALA A 12 0.17 0.91 -12.84
N THR A 13 1.44 0.81 -13.19
CA THR A 13 1.94 1.17 -14.52
C THR A 13 1.31 0.25 -15.57
N SER A 14 1.14 0.74 -16.80
CA SER A 14 0.38 0.05 -17.85
C SER A 14 0.90 -1.37 -18.14
N ASP A 15 2.21 -1.58 -18.05
CA ASP A 15 2.87 -2.87 -18.26
C ASP A 15 2.58 -3.91 -17.17
N ILE A 16 2.35 -3.46 -15.94
CA ILE A 16 2.01 -4.30 -14.79
C ILE A 16 0.50 -4.50 -14.71
N ALA A 17 -0.28 -3.44 -14.97
CA ALA A 17 -1.75 -3.46 -14.91
C ALA A 17 -2.34 -4.57 -15.79
N LEU A 18 -1.79 -4.78 -17.00
CA LEU A 18 -2.23 -5.82 -17.94
C LEU A 18 -1.88 -7.26 -17.49
N LYS A 19 -0.96 -7.41 -16.54
CA LYS A 19 -0.50 -8.72 -16.03
C LYS A 19 -1.09 -9.07 -14.67
N LEU A 20 -1.72 -8.10 -14.01
CA LEU A 20 -2.34 -8.28 -12.71
C LEU A 20 -3.73 -8.90 -12.86
N ASN A 21 -4.01 -9.91 -12.05
CA ASN A 21 -5.37 -10.32 -11.75
C ASN A 21 -5.87 -9.53 -10.54
N ARG A 22 -6.97 -8.78 -10.72
CA ARG A 22 -7.63 -7.99 -9.67
C ARG A 22 -8.92 -8.67 -9.25
N THR A 23 -9.07 -8.91 -7.96
CA THR A 23 -10.29 -9.52 -7.39
C THR A 23 -10.72 -8.77 -6.13
N VAL A 24 -12.01 -8.46 -6.02
CA VAL A 24 -12.59 -7.96 -4.76
C VAL A 24 -12.91 -9.17 -3.91
N MET A 25 -12.35 -9.23 -2.70
CA MET A 25 -12.54 -10.34 -1.77
C MET A 25 -13.80 -10.17 -0.92
N ASP A 26 -14.17 -11.23 -0.22
CA ASP A 26 -15.19 -11.18 0.81
C ASP A 26 -14.79 -10.23 1.94
N GLN A 27 -15.81 -9.72 2.64
CA GLN A 27 -15.62 -8.84 3.78
C GLN A 27 -14.83 -9.56 4.87
N LEU A 28 -13.82 -8.89 5.42
CA LEU A 28 -13.04 -9.39 6.54
C LEU A 28 -13.59 -8.80 7.84
N GLY A 29 -14.20 -9.64 8.67
CA GLY A 29 -14.81 -9.23 9.93
C GLY A 29 -15.90 -8.18 9.72
N ASP A 30 -15.93 -7.19 10.61
CA ASP A 30 -16.94 -6.12 10.62
C ASP A 30 -16.51 -4.86 9.86
N SER A 31 -15.48 -4.96 9.00
CA SER A 31 -15.10 -3.84 8.14
C SER A 31 -16.24 -3.50 7.18
N ASP A 32 -16.48 -2.21 6.99
CA ASP A 32 -17.44 -1.68 6.03
C ASP A 32 -16.89 -1.63 4.59
N HIS A 33 -15.63 -2.07 4.38
CA HIS A 33 -14.95 -2.17 3.09
C HIS A 33 -14.56 -3.61 2.76
N LYS A 34 -14.50 -3.93 1.46
CA LYS A 34 -14.06 -5.23 0.94
C LYS A 34 -12.63 -5.13 0.41
N PRO A 35 -11.71 -6.03 0.80
CA PRO A 35 -10.34 -5.99 0.32
C PRO A 35 -10.24 -6.16 -1.20
N VAL A 36 -9.24 -5.51 -1.80
CA VAL A 36 -8.88 -5.70 -3.21
C VAL A 36 -7.58 -6.50 -3.28
N LYS A 37 -7.66 -7.72 -3.80
CA LYS A 37 -6.50 -8.60 -4.01
C LYS A 37 -5.95 -8.41 -5.41
N LEU A 38 -4.65 -8.14 -5.48
CA LEU A 38 -3.89 -8.10 -6.72
C LEU A 38 -2.94 -9.29 -6.75
N SER A 39 -2.98 -10.07 -7.81
CA SER A 39 -2.10 -11.24 -8.00
C SER A 39 -1.38 -11.12 -9.32
N LEU A 40 -0.06 -11.30 -9.31
CA LEU A 40 0.78 -11.27 -10.50
C LEU A 40 1.34 -12.68 -10.73
N ASN A 41 1.06 -13.27 -11.89
CA ASN A 41 1.63 -14.56 -12.25
C ASN A 41 3.06 -14.35 -12.79
N LEU A 42 4.01 -14.19 -11.88
CA LEU A 42 5.42 -14.13 -12.23
C LEU A 42 5.95 -15.56 -12.33
N THR A 43 6.19 -16.04 -13.56
CA THR A 43 7.07 -17.20 -13.80
C THR A 43 8.54 -16.91 -13.47
N TYR A 44 8.85 -15.70 -12.97
CA TYR A 44 10.19 -15.24 -12.64
C TYR A 44 10.48 -15.49 -11.16
N PHE A 45 11.29 -16.51 -10.88
CA PHE A 45 11.87 -16.71 -9.56
C PHE A 45 12.99 -15.69 -9.34
N THR A 46 12.87 -14.87 -8.31
CA THR A 46 13.97 -14.01 -7.87
C THR A 46 15.11 -14.87 -7.35
N GLN A 47 16.31 -14.72 -7.92
CA GLN A 47 17.55 -15.22 -7.30
C GLN A 47 17.56 -14.76 -5.84
N VAL A 48 17.68 -15.70 -4.90
CA VAL A 48 17.76 -15.54 -3.44
C VAL A 48 17.23 -14.18 -2.97
N GLN A 49 15.93 -14.12 -2.67
CA GLN A 49 15.32 -12.92 -2.11
C GLN A 49 16.15 -12.45 -0.92
N LYS A 50 16.90 -11.35 -1.08
CA LYS A 50 17.30 -10.55 0.07
C LYS A 50 16.00 -10.25 0.81
N PRO A 51 15.91 -10.49 2.13
CA PRO A 51 14.68 -10.24 2.86
C PRO A 51 14.22 -8.83 2.53
N MET A 52 13.03 -8.71 1.93
CA MET A 52 12.45 -7.39 1.69
C MET A 52 12.38 -6.68 3.04
N PRO A 53 12.78 -5.41 3.14
CA PRO A 53 12.63 -4.68 4.37
C PRO A 53 11.14 -4.63 4.74
N HIS A 54 10.77 -5.35 5.79
CA HIS A 54 9.43 -5.28 6.38
C HIS A 54 9.40 -4.12 7.36
N TYR A 55 8.64 -3.08 7.04
CA TYR A 55 8.39 -1.97 7.95
C TYR A 55 7.27 -2.34 8.93
N VAL A 56 7.65 -2.77 10.13
CA VAL A 56 6.69 -3.04 11.20
C VAL A 56 6.38 -1.72 11.91
N TYR A 57 5.19 -1.16 11.69
CA TYR A 57 4.72 0.09 12.34
C TYR A 57 4.99 0.10 13.86
N LYS A 58 4.70 -1.02 14.53
CA LYS A 58 4.88 -1.15 15.99
C LYS A 58 6.35 -1.20 16.45
N ARG A 59 7.29 -1.46 15.54
CA ARG A 59 8.73 -1.47 15.81
C ARG A 59 9.45 -0.25 15.23
N ALA A 60 8.71 0.65 14.57
CA ALA A 60 9.29 1.88 14.08
C ALA A 60 9.66 2.77 15.27
N VAL A 61 10.88 3.31 15.24
CA VAL A 61 11.32 4.33 16.19
C VAL A 61 10.77 5.67 15.72
N TRP A 62 9.50 5.94 16.03
CA TRP A 62 8.77 7.12 15.55
C TRP A 62 9.47 8.44 15.86
N ALA A 63 10.15 8.53 17.01
CA ALA A 63 10.95 9.70 17.37
C ALA A 63 12.08 9.97 16.36
N GLN A 64 12.72 8.92 15.84
CA GLN A 64 13.78 9.05 14.85
C GLN A 64 13.23 9.45 13.48
N TYR A 65 12.09 8.87 13.09
CA TYR A 65 11.38 9.28 11.87
C TYR A 65 10.96 10.75 11.92
N ALA A 66 10.33 11.19 13.02
CA ALA A 66 9.91 12.58 13.20
C ALA A 66 11.10 13.54 13.10
N ARG A 67 12.19 13.26 13.83
CA ARG A 67 13.41 14.06 13.76
C ARG A 67 13.96 14.18 12.34
N PHE A 68 13.99 13.08 11.59
CA PHE A 68 14.45 13.14 10.20
C PHE A 68 13.47 13.90 9.31
N SER A 69 12.16 13.70 9.49
CA SER A 69 11.14 14.45 8.76
C SER A 69 11.28 15.95 8.99
N ASP A 70 11.53 16.38 10.22
CA ASP A 70 11.72 17.79 10.57
C ASP A 70 13.01 18.37 9.95
N ILE A 71 14.09 17.58 9.85
CA ILE A 71 15.33 18.01 9.20
C ILE A 71 15.15 18.16 7.67
N TYR A 72 14.32 17.31 7.06
CA TYR A 72 14.14 17.26 5.61
C TYR A 72 12.92 18.03 5.09
N SER A 73 12.08 18.57 5.98
CA SER A 73 10.88 19.33 5.59
C SER A 73 11.10 20.80 5.92
N ASP A 74 11.05 21.64 4.89
CA ASP A 74 11.01 23.09 5.13
C ASP A 74 9.68 23.46 5.80
N PRO A 75 9.69 24.43 6.74
CA PRO A 75 8.45 24.95 7.31
C PRO A 75 7.58 25.51 6.19
N ILE A 76 6.29 25.17 6.22
CA ILE A 76 5.31 25.72 5.28
C ILE A 76 5.32 27.24 5.46
N LYS A 77 5.78 27.97 4.44
CA LYS A 77 5.73 29.43 4.43
C LYS A 77 4.26 29.84 4.36
N THR A 78 3.67 30.15 5.49
CA THR A 78 2.39 30.87 5.52
C THR A 78 2.67 32.31 5.12
N HIS A 79 2.20 32.71 3.95
CA HIS A 79 2.19 34.12 3.54
C HIS A 79 1.37 34.91 4.57
N GLN A 80 2.03 35.80 5.31
CA GLN A 80 1.38 36.85 6.10
C GLN A 80 0.96 38.01 5.19
#